data_AF-A0A382DLS5-F1
#
_entry.id   AF-A0A382DLS5-F1
#
_cell.length_a   1.000
_cell.length_b   1.000
_cell.length_c   1.000
_cell.angle_alpha   90.00
_cell.angle_beta   90.00
_cell.angle_gamma   90.00
#
_symmetry.space_group_name_H-M   'P 1'
#
loop_
_entity.id
_entity.type
_entity.pdbx_description
1 polymer ?
#
loop_
_entity_poly.entity_id
_entity_poly.type
_entity_poly.pdbx_seq_one_letter_code
_entity_poly.pdbx_strand_id
1 'polypeptide(L)' 'MEILRTPDECFANLKDYRFEPHYTNIRTADGSDLRIHHLDEGLADGPLVLL' A
#
# COMPACT_ATOMS: atom_id res chain seq x y z
N MET A 1 -2.57 8.07 -18.42
CA MET A 1 -2.03 6.70 -18.44
C MET A 1 -3.18 5.74 -18.19
N GLU A 2 -3.06 4.48 -18.57
CA GLU A 2 -4.02 3.46 -18.12
C GLU A 2 -3.56 2.90 -16.77
N ILE A 3 -4.40 2.98 -15.74
CA ILE A 3 -4.10 2.50 -14.39
C ILE A 3 -4.94 1.24 -14.13
N LEU A 4 -4.27 0.11 -13.97
CA LEU A 4 -4.88 -1.15 -13.56
C LEU A 4 -4.68 -1.35 -12.06
N ARG A 5 -5.60 -2.09 -11.42
CA ARG A 5 -5.53 -2.41 -9.99
C ARG A 5 -5.80 -3.89 -9.81
N THR A 6 -4.86 -4.59 -9.17
CA THR A 6 -5.03 -5.99 -8.78
C THR A 6 -6.22 -6.10 -7.82
N PRO A 7 -7.18 -7.00 -8.05
CA PRO A 7 -8.25 -7.27 -7.11
C PRO A 7 -7.72 -7.71 -5.73
N ASP A 8 -8.40 -7.30 -4.65
CA ASP A 8 -7.93 -7.58 -3.28
C ASP A 8 -7.91 -9.09 -2.97
N GLU A 9 -8.77 -9.89 -3.61
CA GLU A 9 -8.81 -11.36 -3.47
C GLU A 9 -7.51 -12.06 -3.89
N CYS A 10 -6.71 -11.44 -4.77
CA CYS A 10 -5.40 -11.96 -5.17
C CYS A 10 -4.39 -11.94 -4.00
N PHE A 11 -4.67 -11.19 -2.93
CA PHE A 11 -3.85 -11.11 -1.73
C PHE A 11 -4.46 -11.84 -0.53
N ALA A 12 -5.51 -12.64 -0.74
CA ALA A 12 -6.14 -13.41 0.34
C ALA A 12 -5.24 -14.56 0.83
N ASN A 13 -5.21 -14.77 2.15
CA ASN A 13 -4.55 -15.92 2.80
C ASN A 13 -3.08 -16.14 2.44
N LEU A 14 -2.34 -15.06 2.20
CA LEU A 14 -0.91 -15.14 1.96
C LEU A 14 -0.19 -15.68 3.19
N LYS A 15 0.66 -16.70 2.98
CA LYS A 15 1.43 -17.32 4.05
C LYS A 15 2.39 -16.31 4.66
N ASP A 16 2.41 -16.25 5.99
CA ASP A 16 3.30 -15.39 6.80
C ASP A 16 3.17 -13.88 6.52
N TYR A 17 2.07 -13.45 5.89
CA TYR A 17 1.80 -12.06 5.54
C TYR A 17 0.48 -11.60 6.17
N ARG A 18 0.54 -11.19 7.44
CA ARG A 18 -0.61 -10.78 8.25
C ARG A 18 -0.57 -9.29 8.59
N PHE A 19 -0.14 -8.49 7.64
CA PHE A 19 -0.04 -7.04 7.79
C PHE A 19 -1.28 -6.38 7.19
N GLU A 20 -1.80 -5.36 7.87
CA GLU A 20 -2.93 -4.59 7.36
C GLU A 20 -2.47 -3.69 6.19
N PRO A 21 -3.25 -3.58 5.11
CA PRO A 21 -2.87 -2.75 3.99
C PRO A 21 -3.17 -1.27 4.26
N HIS A 22 -2.14 -0.41 4.18
CA HIS A 22 -2.29 1.04 4.22
C HIS A 22 -2.14 1.63 2.82
N TYR A 23 -2.84 2.73 2.55
CA TYR A 23 -2.83 3.34 1.22
C TYR A 23 -2.66 4.85 1.26
N THR A 24 -1.85 5.35 0.33
CA THR A 24 -1.67 6.79 0.07
C THR A 24 -2.06 7.09 -1.37
N ASN A 25 -2.95 8.06 -1.57
CA ASN A 25 -3.26 8.54 -2.91
C ASN A 25 -2.33 9.68 -3.29
N ILE A 26 -1.72 9.59 -4.46
CA ILE A 26 -0.88 10.65 -5.05
C ILE A 26 -1.47 11.13 -6.37
N ARG A 27 -1.11 12.35 -6.76
CA ARG A 27 -1.47 12.93 -8.05
C ARG A 27 -0.32 12.73 -9.03
N THR A 28 -0.61 12.11 -10.17
CA THR A 28 0.37 11.91 -11.25
C THR A 28 0.53 13.19 -12.08
N ALA A 29 1.59 13.24 -12.89
CA ALA A 29 1.86 14.40 -13.75
C ALA A 29 0.76 14.66 -14.80
N ASP A 30 0.05 13.61 -15.23
CA ASP A 30 -1.09 13.72 -16.14
C ASP A 30 -2.43 13.98 -15.42
N GLY A 31 -2.39 14.22 -14.10
CA GLY A 31 -3.55 14.61 -13.31
C GLY A 31 -4.40 13.46 -12.77
N SER A 32 -4.00 12.21 -12.96
CA SER A 32 -4.69 11.01 -12.46
C SER A 32 -4.39 10.76 -10.98
N ASP A 33 -5.33 10.13 -10.26
CA ASP A 33 -5.08 9.65 -8.89
C ASP A 33 -4.51 8.23 -8.92
N LEU A 34 -3.37 8.02 -8.26
CA LEU A 34 -2.71 6.73 -8.12
C LEU A 34 -2.64 6.33 -6.64
N ARG A 35 -3.06 5.10 -6.33
CA ARG A 35 -3.06 4.53 -4.97
C ARG A 35 -1.78 3.72 -4.74
N ILE A 36 -0.98 4.09 -3.76
CA ILE A 36 0.24 3.38 -3.34
C ILE A 36 -0.07 2.61 -2.05
N HIS A 37 0.22 1.32 -2.05
CA HIS A 37 0.15 0.46 -0.86
C HIS A 37 1.45 0.57 -0.03
N HIS A 38 1.34 0.58 1.30
CA HIS A 38 2.46 0.45 2.22
C HIS A 38 2.02 -0.31 3.49
N LEU A 39 2.99 -0.76 4.27
CA LEU A 39 2.78 -1.32 5.60
C LEU A 39 3.21 -0.29 6.65
N ASP A 40 2.46 -0.20 7.73
CA ASP A 40 2.76 0.65 8.88
C ASP A 40 2.61 -0.20 10.15
N GLU A 41 3.74 -0.71 10.64
CA GLU A 41 3.78 -1.72 11.70
C GLU A 41 4.74 -1.29 12.80
N GLY A 42 4.38 -1.60 14.04
CA GLY A 42 5.15 -1.24 15.23
C GLY A 42 4.53 -0.08 16.02
N LEU A 43 5.34 0.53 16.88
CA LEU A 43 4.91 1.66 17.71
C LEU A 43 4.91 2.95 16.88
N ALA A 44 3.84 3.73 16.97
CA ALA A 44 3.68 4.98 16.24
C ALA A 44 4.76 6.03 16.55
N ASP A 45 5.35 5.99 17.75
CA ASP A 45 6.45 6.86 18.20
C ASP A 45 7.82 6.15 18.17
N GLY A 46 7.88 4.94 17.61
CA GLY A 46 9.11 4.19 17.41
C GLY A 46 10.00 4.80 16.33
N PRO A 47 11.30 4.44 16.31
CA PRO A 47 12.20 4.85 15.23
C PRO A 47 11.74 4.27 13.89
N LEU A 48 11.64 5.13 12.87
CA LEU A 48 11.26 4.73 11.53
C LEU A 48 12.33 3.85 10.88
N VAL A 49 11.90 2.70 10.34
CA VAL A 49 12.70 1.86 9.45
C VAL A 49 11.94 1.72 8.14
N LEU A 50 12.53 2.19 7.03
CA LEU A 50 11.95 2.11 5.70
C LEU A 50 12.59 0.96 4.92
N LEU A 51 11.76 0.04 4.42
CA LEU A 51 12.14 -1.14 3.64
C LEU A 51 11.57 -1.08 2.23
#